data_AF-X0XPX3-F1
#
_entry.id   AF-X0XPX3-F1
#
_cell.length_a   1.000
_cell.length_b   1.000
_cell.length_c   1.000
_cell.angle_alpha   90.00
_cell.angle_beta   90.00
_cell.angle_gamma   90.00
#
_symmetry.space_group_name_H-M   'P 1'
#
loop_
_entity.id
_entity.type
_entity.pdbx_description
1 polymer ?
#
loop_
_entity_poly.entity_id
_entity_poly.type
_entity_poly.pdbx_seq_one_letter_code
_entity_poly.pdbx_strand_id
1 'polypeptide(L)'
;TCLYYAPRIYIDIIPIIQILEKSNQIGFKILANLRKNHLKVLNILSKPIKLLQRLRYWREWPVEPLYSGLPEESAEDYSDETKLKILRTNPYGKCVYKCDNNVVDHQVVNIEFENNVTANLIMHGFSEREGRTLRIDGTKATLIGDFFDSGQKITIYDHFSGTEKVVFTQKLSIGSSGHGGGDFALVDAFLETLQNKSKSQPLTNANNAIESHLMAFAANESRLKAKVIEMNEFR
;
A
#
# COMPACT_ATOMS: atom_id res chain seq x y z
N THR A 1 28.06 -4.07 1.67
CA THR A 1 27.04 -3.47 0.77
C THR A 1 25.65 -3.65 1.38
N CYS A 2 24.66 -2.85 1.00
CA CYS A 2 23.25 -3.03 1.42
C CYS A 2 22.46 -3.53 0.21
N LEU A 3 21.66 -4.60 0.36
CA LEU A 3 20.86 -5.15 -0.74
C LEU A 3 19.86 -4.12 -1.30
N TYR A 4 19.20 -3.37 -0.41
CA TYR A 4 18.31 -2.27 -0.75
C TYR A 4 18.94 -0.92 -0.37
N TYR A 5 19.94 -0.51 -1.16
CA TYR A 5 20.54 0.82 -0.98
C TYR A 5 19.51 1.91 -1.32
N ALA A 6 19.43 2.97 -0.50
CA ALA A 6 18.34 3.93 -0.54
C ALA A 6 18.16 4.66 -1.90
N PRO A 7 19.21 5.11 -2.61
CA PRO A 7 19.05 5.69 -3.94
C PRO A 7 18.27 4.82 -4.95
N ARG A 8 18.38 3.48 -4.87
CA ARG A 8 17.58 2.55 -5.68
C ARG A 8 16.08 2.79 -5.58
N ILE A 9 15.63 3.13 -4.37
CA ILE A 9 14.22 3.29 -4.01
C ILE A 9 13.77 4.71 -4.34
N TYR A 10 14.55 5.71 -3.91
CA TYR A 10 14.09 7.09 -3.88
C TYR A 10 14.56 7.95 -5.07
N ILE A 11 15.69 7.60 -5.69
CA ILE A 11 16.24 8.30 -6.85
C ILE A 11 15.89 7.52 -8.11
N ASP A 12 16.33 6.26 -8.18
CA ASP A 12 16.13 5.41 -9.35
C ASP A 12 14.69 4.94 -9.49
N ILE A 13 13.87 5.06 -8.43
CA ILE A 13 12.45 4.69 -8.38
C ILE A 13 12.19 3.27 -8.91
N ILE A 14 13.09 2.33 -8.63
CA ILE A 14 13.00 0.96 -9.15
C ILE A 14 11.66 0.28 -8.80
N PRO A 15 11.08 0.41 -7.59
CA PRO A 15 9.77 -0.15 -7.30
C PRO A 15 8.68 0.34 -8.28
N ILE A 16 8.66 1.65 -8.59
CA ILE A 16 7.71 2.24 -9.53
C ILE A 16 7.93 1.73 -10.95
N ILE A 17 9.19 1.63 -11.39
CA ILE A 17 9.53 1.06 -12.69
C ILE A 17 9.02 -0.38 -12.80
N GLN A 18 9.22 -1.20 -11.76
CA GLN A 18 8.75 -2.59 -11.72
C GLN A 18 7.21 -2.69 -11.80
N ILE A 19 6.48 -1.80 -11.13
CA ILE A 19 5.01 -1.72 -11.24
C ILE A 19 4.58 -1.39 -12.67
N LEU A 20 5.22 -0.40 -13.30
CA LEU A 20 4.92 -0.01 -14.69
C LEU A 20 5.23 -1.14 -15.69
N GLU A 21 6.33 -1.90 -15.49
CA GLU A 21 6.71 -3.05 -16.32
C GLU A 21 5.67 -4.18 -16.25
N LYS A 22 5.08 -4.41 -15.08
CA LYS A 22 4.04 -5.44 -14.84
C LYS A 22 2.66 -5.02 -15.32
N SER A 23 2.45 -3.75 -15.69
CA SER A 23 1.14 -3.29 -16.16
C SER A 23 0.75 -3.92 -17.48
N ASN A 24 -0.56 -4.18 -17.68
CA ASN A 24 -1.11 -4.60 -18.96
C ASN A 24 -1.19 -3.46 -20.01
N GLN A 25 -0.84 -2.22 -19.64
CA GLN A 25 -0.89 -1.07 -20.53
C GLN A 25 0.46 -0.84 -21.22
N ILE A 26 0.48 -0.90 -22.55
CA ILE A 26 1.71 -0.75 -23.36
C ILE A 26 2.43 0.58 -23.09
N GLY A 27 1.67 1.67 -22.90
CA GLY A 27 2.24 2.99 -22.61
C GLY A 27 3.09 3.01 -21.34
N PHE A 28 2.66 2.30 -20.28
CA PHE A 28 3.41 2.22 -19.03
C PHE A 28 4.69 1.41 -19.18
N LYS A 29 4.68 0.33 -19.97
CA LYS A 29 5.90 -0.42 -20.30
C LYS A 29 6.92 0.44 -21.06
N ILE A 30 6.44 1.27 -21.99
CA ILE A 30 7.30 2.22 -22.73
C ILE A 30 7.92 3.24 -21.77
N LEU A 31 7.13 3.84 -20.88
CA LEU A 31 7.63 4.78 -19.88
C LEU A 31 8.64 4.13 -18.92
N ALA A 32 8.38 2.89 -18.50
CA ALA A 32 9.30 2.13 -17.67
C ALA A 32 10.65 1.91 -18.37
N ASN A 33 10.63 1.47 -19.64
CA ASN A 33 11.84 1.29 -20.43
C ASN A 33 12.59 2.61 -20.65
N LEU A 34 11.88 3.71 -20.93
CA LEU A 34 12.47 5.04 -21.08
C LEU A 34 13.20 5.47 -19.79
N ARG A 35 12.58 5.29 -18.63
CA ARG A 35 13.18 5.61 -17.32
C ARG A 35 14.36 4.70 -16.99
N LYS A 36 14.25 3.39 -17.25
CA LYS A 36 15.25 2.37 -16.87
C LYS A 36 16.49 2.37 -17.77
N ASN A 37 16.29 2.42 -19.08
CA ASN A 37 17.37 2.19 -20.06
C ASN A 37 17.80 3.45 -20.83
N HIS A 38 16.98 4.52 -20.81
CA HIS A 38 17.20 5.71 -21.63
C HIS A 38 17.14 7.01 -20.84
N LEU A 39 17.71 7.03 -19.63
CA LEU A 39 17.65 8.18 -18.72
C LEU A 39 18.14 9.50 -19.34
N LYS A 40 19.18 9.48 -20.18
CA LYS A 40 19.67 10.67 -20.90
C LYS A 40 18.61 11.23 -21.85
N VAL A 41 17.88 10.35 -22.55
CA VAL A 41 16.78 10.74 -23.44
C VAL A 41 15.63 11.30 -22.61
N LEU A 42 15.27 10.62 -21.50
CA LEU A 42 14.26 11.11 -20.57
C LEU A 42 14.59 12.51 -20.06
N ASN A 43 15.84 12.80 -19.69
CA ASN A 43 16.27 14.14 -19.25
C ASN A 43 15.96 15.22 -20.29
N ILE A 44 16.22 14.95 -21.56
CA ILE A 44 15.98 15.91 -22.65
C ILE A 44 14.47 16.07 -22.87
N LEU A 45 13.74 14.96 -23.02
CA LEU A 45 12.30 14.98 -23.30
C LEU A 45 11.46 15.49 -22.13
N SER A 46 11.96 15.38 -20.90
CA SER A 46 11.27 15.85 -19.70
C SER A 46 11.16 17.37 -19.61
N LYS A 47 12.02 18.13 -20.32
CA LYS A 47 12.01 19.60 -20.28
C LYS A 47 10.68 20.19 -20.77
N PRO A 48 10.15 19.81 -21.95
CA PRO A 48 8.86 20.32 -22.42
C PRO A 48 7.64 19.50 -21.96
N ILE A 49 7.80 18.24 -21.54
CA ILE A 49 6.68 17.33 -21.33
C ILE A 49 6.47 17.07 -19.83
N LYS A 50 5.41 17.67 -19.24
CA LYS A 50 5.07 17.56 -17.81
C LYS A 50 4.99 16.11 -17.31
N LEU A 51 4.42 15.20 -18.09
CA LEU A 51 4.33 13.78 -17.73
C LEU A 51 5.73 13.14 -17.56
N LEU A 52 6.65 13.46 -18.48
CA LEU A 52 8.03 12.96 -18.44
C LEU A 52 8.85 13.67 -17.36
N GLN A 53 8.54 14.94 -17.05
CA GLN A 53 9.08 15.64 -15.89
C GLN A 53 8.72 14.93 -14.59
N ARG A 54 7.44 14.55 -14.41
CA ARG A 54 6.98 13.77 -13.26
C ARG A 54 7.65 12.40 -13.18
N LEU A 55 7.86 11.72 -14.31
CA LEU A 55 8.58 10.44 -14.35
C LEU A 55 10.08 10.61 -14.03
N ARG A 56 10.70 11.72 -14.44
CA ARG A 56 12.12 12.01 -14.22
C ARG A 56 12.41 12.41 -12.78
N TYR A 57 11.60 13.32 -12.24
CA TYR A 57 11.72 13.86 -10.90
C TYR A 57 10.51 13.43 -10.07
N TRP A 58 10.41 12.11 -9.89
CA TRP A 58 9.29 11.50 -9.18
C TRP A 58 9.18 12.03 -7.75
N ARG A 59 7.97 12.41 -7.37
CA ARG A 59 7.64 13.06 -6.10
C ARG A 59 6.76 12.22 -5.19
N GLU A 60 5.91 11.39 -5.79
CA GLU A 60 4.97 10.52 -5.09
C GLU A 60 5.69 9.42 -4.31
N TRP A 61 4.92 8.60 -3.58
CA TRP A 61 5.44 7.38 -2.98
C TRP A 61 6.34 6.59 -3.94
N PRO A 62 7.48 6.04 -3.47
CA PRO A 62 7.99 6.08 -2.09
C PRO A 62 8.82 7.33 -1.77
N VAL A 63 8.87 8.35 -2.63
CA VAL A 63 9.74 9.53 -2.47
C VAL A 63 9.18 10.55 -1.49
N GLU A 64 7.87 10.78 -1.53
CA GLU A 64 7.18 11.80 -0.72
C GLU A 64 7.59 11.77 0.77
N PRO A 65 7.66 10.60 1.46
CA PRO A 65 8.04 10.55 2.87
C PRO A 65 9.44 11.07 3.20
N LEU A 66 10.37 11.12 2.22
CA LEU A 66 11.70 11.70 2.43
C LEU A 66 11.66 13.18 2.79
N TYR A 67 10.63 13.88 2.31
CA TYR A 67 10.49 15.32 2.45
C TYR A 67 9.61 15.71 3.65
N SER A 68 9.00 14.73 4.32
CA SER A 68 8.17 14.96 5.51
C SER A 68 8.99 15.62 6.63
N GLY A 69 8.49 16.76 7.13
CA GLY A 69 9.13 17.52 8.20
C GLY A 69 10.35 18.36 7.79
N LEU A 70 10.68 18.47 6.50
CA LEU A 70 11.69 19.39 6.01
C LEU A 70 11.13 20.82 5.84
N PRO A 71 11.96 21.88 5.94
CA PRO A 71 11.54 23.26 5.66
C PRO A 71 10.97 23.39 4.24
N GLU A 72 9.93 24.21 4.06
CA GLU A 72 9.22 24.41 2.77
C GLU A 72 10.18 24.72 1.60
N GLU A 73 11.23 25.52 1.83
CA GLU A 73 12.24 25.87 0.83
C GLU A 73 13.01 24.66 0.27
N SER A 74 13.06 23.55 1.00
CA SER A 74 13.67 22.28 0.56
C SER A 74 12.65 21.27 0.01
N ALA A 75 11.35 21.57 0.09
CA ALA A 75 10.25 20.66 -0.27
C ALA A 75 9.88 20.66 -1.76
N GLU A 76 10.47 21.55 -2.58
CA GLU A 76 10.12 21.70 -4.00
C GLU A 76 11.17 21.15 -4.99
N ASP A 77 12.41 20.94 -4.56
CA ASP A 77 13.48 20.39 -5.39
C ASP A 77 13.60 18.87 -5.26
N TYR A 78 13.13 18.16 -6.28
CA TYR A 78 13.18 16.69 -6.37
C TYR A 78 14.33 16.19 -7.26
N SER A 79 15.38 17.00 -7.45
CA SER A 79 16.62 16.60 -8.10
C SER A 79 17.30 15.41 -7.42
N ASP A 80 18.14 14.71 -8.17
CA ASP A 80 18.86 13.55 -7.63
C ASP A 80 19.86 14.00 -6.55
N GLU A 81 20.45 15.19 -6.71
CA GLU A 81 21.36 15.83 -5.76
C GLU A 81 20.68 16.15 -4.43
N THR A 82 19.49 16.75 -4.47
CA THR A 82 18.73 17.09 -3.25
C THR A 82 18.27 15.83 -2.53
N LYS A 83 17.75 14.82 -3.26
CA LYS A 83 17.42 13.52 -2.67
C LYS A 83 18.64 12.87 -2.02
N LEU A 84 19.80 12.89 -2.67
CA LEU A 84 21.02 12.32 -2.12
C LEU A 84 21.49 13.06 -0.86
N LYS A 85 21.35 14.39 -0.82
CA LYS A 85 21.64 15.19 0.37
C LYS A 85 20.73 14.79 1.54
N ILE A 86 19.43 14.68 1.31
CA ILE A 86 18.45 14.26 2.33
C ILE A 86 18.80 12.85 2.84
N LEU A 87 19.06 11.90 1.94
CA LEU A 87 19.40 10.52 2.30
C LEU A 87 20.68 10.41 3.13
N ARG A 88 21.60 11.37 3.07
CA ARG A 88 22.82 11.32 3.91
C ARG A 88 22.55 11.60 5.38
N THR A 89 21.48 12.34 5.69
CA THR A 89 21.17 12.79 7.06
C THR A 89 19.89 12.18 7.61
N ASN A 90 18.99 11.71 6.75
CA ASN A 90 17.68 11.19 7.13
C ASN A 90 17.73 9.67 7.42
N PRO A 91 16.95 9.15 8.41
CA PRO A 91 16.77 7.72 8.65
C PRO A 91 16.50 6.84 7.41
N TYR A 92 15.78 7.35 6.41
CA TYR A 92 15.49 6.63 5.16
C TYR A 92 16.72 6.33 4.30
N GLY A 93 17.86 6.99 4.56
CA GLY A 93 19.13 6.65 3.92
C GLY A 93 19.84 5.45 4.53
N LYS A 94 19.44 5.01 5.73
CA LYS A 94 20.05 3.87 6.40
C LYS A 94 19.58 2.57 5.75
N CYS A 95 20.48 1.60 5.69
CA CYS A 95 20.13 0.27 5.22
C CYS A 95 19.19 -0.42 6.21
N VAL A 96 17.98 -0.81 5.80
CA VAL A 96 16.99 -1.47 6.69
C VAL A 96 17.55 -2.71 7.40
N TYR A 97 18.47 -3.45 6.76
CA TYR A 97 19.15 -4.62 7.33
C TYR A 97 20.29 -4.30 8.30
N LYS A 98 20.62 -3.03 8.48
CA LYS A 98 21.66 -2.53 9.37
C LYS A 98 21.12 -1.45 10.31
N CYS A 99 19.80 -1.44 10.48
CA CYS A 99 19.10 -0.58 11.42
C CYS A 99 18.65 -1.41 12.62
N ASP A 100 18.40 -0.72 13.73
CA ASP A 100 17.74 -1.30 14.90
C ASP A 100 16.22 -1.33 14.66
N ASN A 101 15.79 -2.21 13.75
CA ASN A 101 14.38 -2.41 13.42
C ASN A 101 13.91 -3.74 14.01
N ASN A 102 12.93 -3.67 14.91
CA ASN A 102 12.33 -4.82 15.58
C ASN A 102 10.92 -5.16 15.06
N VAL A 103 10.48 -4.49 13.98
CA VAL A 103 9.22 -4.80 13.32
C VAL A 103 9.32 -6.18 12.67
N VAL A 104 8.28 -6.98 12.83
CA VAL A 104 8.18 -8.30 12.21
C VAL A 104 8.17 -8.18 10.69
N ASP A 105 8.97 -9.02 10.03
CA ASP A 105 8.99 -9.12 8.57
C ASP A 105 7.86 -10.01 8.04
N HIS A 106 7.36 -10.94 8.87
CA HIS A 106 6.15 -11.71 8.60
C HIS A 106 5.43 -12.05 9.90
N GLN A 107 4.10 -12.07 9.84
CA GLN A 107 3.27 -12.50 10.95
C GLN A 107 1.99 -13.14 10.42
N VAL A 108 1.61 -14.27 11.01
CA VAL A 108 0.35 -14.96 10.76
C VAL A 108 -0.46 -14.89 12.05
N VAL A 109 -1.68 -14.37 11.97
CA VAL A 109 -2.59 -14.23 13.11
C VAL A 109 -3.86 -15.01 12.79
N ASN A 110 -4.13 -16.05 13.57
CA ASN A 110 -5.39 -16.80 13.51
C ASN A 110 -6.35 -16.27 14.57
N ILE A 111 -7.60 -16.06 14.18
CA ILE A 111 -8.64 -15.44 15.00
C ILE A 111 -9.87 -16.34 14.91
N GLU A 112 -10.47 -16.63 16.06
CA GLU A 112 -11.78 -17.24 16.17
C GLU A 112 -12.75 -16.21 16.77
N PHE A 113 -13.89 -16.01 16.11
CA PHE A 113 -14.96 -15.14 16.57
C PHE A 113 -16.02 -15.94 17.34
N GLU A 114 -16.79 -15.27 18.20
CA GLU A 114 -17.83 -15.90 19.04
C GLU A 114 -18.86 -16.73 18.26
N ASN A 115 -19.08 -16.40 16.99
CA ASN A 115 -19.99 -17.13 16.10
C ASN A 115 -19.31 -18.28 15.34
N ASN A 116 -18.12 -18.72 15.78
CA ASN A 116 -17.27 -19.75 15.17
C ASN A 116 -16.77 -19.40 13.75
N VAL A 117 -16.90 -18.15 13.31
CA VAL A 117 -16.17 -17.69 12.11
C VAL A 117 -14.69 -17.64 12.46
N THR A 118 -13.85 -18.11 11.55
CA THR A 118 -12.40 -17.99 11.68
C THR A 118 -11.87 -16.99 10.66
N ALA A 119 -10.82 -16.27 11.04
CA ALA A 119 -10.07 -15.41 10.14
C ALA A 119 -8.57 -15.68 10.30
N ASN A 120 -7.84 -15.55 9.21
CA ASN A 120 -6.39 -15.54 9.21
C ASN A 120 -5.91 -14.25 8.55
N LEU A 121 -5.12 -13.47 9.30
CA LEU A 121 -4.41 -12.31 8.78
C LEU A 121 -2.94 -12.67 8.60
N ILE A 122 -2.49 -12.63 7.35
CA ILE A 122 -1.11 -12.89 6.97
C ILE A 122 -0.48 -11.59 6.49
N MET A 123 0.58 -11.16 7.17
CA MET A 123 1.39 -10.02 6.77
C MET A 123 2.78 -10.51 6.37
N HIS A 124 3.26 -10.06 5.22
CA HIS A 124 4.65 -10.26 4.77
C HIS A 124 5.22 -8.94 4.23
N GLY A 125 6.38 -8.54 4.74
CA GLY A 125 7.17 -7.40 4.25
C GLY A 125 8.00 -7.73 3.00
N PHE A 126 8.09 -9.01 2.62
CA PHE A 126 8.85 -9.47 1.45
C PHE A 126 7.95 -10.22 0.47
N SER A 127 7.26 -9.48 -0.40
CA SER A 127 6.40 -10.05 -1.44
C SER A 127 6.89 -9.67 -2.84
N GLU A 128 6.68 -10.56 -3.81
CA GLU A 128 6.93 -10.31 -5.24
C GLU A 128 5.99 -9.26 -5.83
N ARG A 129 4.78 -9.14 -5.25
CA ARG A 129 3.79 -8.11 -5.55
C ARG A 129 3.39 -7.39 -4.27
N GLU A 130 3.52 -6.08 -4.29
CA GLU A 130 2.89 -5.21 -3.30
C GLU A 130 1.38 -5.23 -3.53
N GLY A 131 0.63 -5.45 -2.45
CA GLY A 131 -0.81 -5.37 -2.46
C GLY A 131 -1.45 -6.18 -1.33
N ARG A 132 -2.76 -6.31 -1.41
CA ARG A 132 -3.58 -7.09 -0.47
C ARG A 132 -4.39 -8.11 -1.23
N THR A 133 -4.48 -9.31 -0.68
CA THR A 133 -5.41 -10.34 -1.15
C THR A 133 -6.43 -10.63 -0.07
N LEU A 134 -7.67 -10.91 -0.47
CA LEU A 134 -8.77 -11.24 0.41
C LEU A 134 -9.44 -12.51 -0.11
N ARG A 135 -9.76 -13.42 0.80
CA ARG A 135 -10.63 -14.56 0.52
C ARG A 135 -11.68 -14.65 1.61
N ILE A 136 -12.95 -14.73 1.20
CA ILE A 136 -14.09 -14.95 2.09
C ILE A 136 -14.86 -16.14 1.54
N ASP A 137 -14.84 -17.24 2.28
CA ASP A 137 -15.59 -18.45 1.95
C ASP A 137 -16.94 -18.44 2.68
N GLY A 138 -18.03 -18.48 1.90
CA GLY A 138 -19.37 -18.70 2.40
C GLY A 138 -19.90 -20.06 1.99
N THR A 139 -21.07 -20.44 2.49
CA THR A 139 -21.69 -21.72 2.15
C THR A 139 -22.08 -21.84 0.67
N LYS A 140 -22.37 -20.72 0.01
CA LYS A 140 -22.86 -20.68 -1.38
C LYS A 140 -21.84 -20.18 -2.40
N ALA A 141 -20.87 -19.40 -1.96
CA ALA A 141 -19.91 -18.77 -2.85
C ALA A 141 -18.62 -18.42 -2.12
N THR A 142 -17.55 -18.25 -2.90
CA THR A 142 -16.26 -17.73 -2.46
C THR A 142 -16.05 -16.37 -3.09
N LEU A 143 -15.73 -15.36 -2.28
CA LEU A 143 -15.26 -14.06 -2.76
C LEU A 143 -13.74 -14.01 -2.72
N ILE A 144 -13.12 -13.61 -3.83
CA ILE A 144 -11.68 -13.37 -3.95
C ILE A 144 -11.46 -11.91 -4.33
N GLY A 145 -10.70 -11.19 -3.51
CA GLY A 145 -10.24 -9.84 -3.78
C GLY A 145 -8.73 -9.82 -4.03
N ASP A 146 -8.33 -9.22 -5.16
CA ASP A 146 -6.95 -8.98 -5.54
C ASP A 146 -6.75 -7.47 -5.63
N PHE A 147 -5.99 -6.88 -4.73
CA PHE A 147 -5.77 -5.43 -4.66
C PHE A 147 -4.28 -5.12 -4.76
N PHE A 148 -3.76 -5.05 -5.97
CA PHE A 148 -2.35 -4.76 -6.23
C PHE A 148 -2.20 -3.38 -6.88
N ASP A 149 -1.01 -2.77 -6.78
CA ASP A 149 -0.71 -1.51 -7.46
C ASP A 149 -0.93 -1.59 -8.98
N SER A 150 -0.68 -2.76 -9.58
CA SER A 150 -0.91 -2.98 -11.02
C SER A 150 -2.38 -3.04 -11.43
N GLY A 151 -3.30 -3.14 -10.48
CA GLY A 151 -4.74 -3.25 -10.70
C GLY A 151 -5.45 -4.02 -9.61
N GLN A 152 -6.77 -3.81 -9.54
CA GLN A 152 -7.64 -4.37 -8.52
C GLN A 152 -8.80 -5.15 -9.16
N LYS A 153 -9.22 -6.24 -8.53
CA LYS A 153 -10.32 -7.10 -8.98
C LYS A 153 -11.03 -7.73 -7.78
N ILE A 154 -12.36 -7.78 -7.82
CA ILE A 154 -13.16 -8.62 -6.90
C ILE A 154 -13.97 -9.60 -7.73
N THR A 155 -13.90 -10.85 -7.31
CA THR A 155 -14.48 -12.00 -8.00
C THR A 155 -15.34 -12.79 -7.05
N ILE A 156 -16.50 -13.23 -7.52
CA ILE A 156 -17.37 -14.15 -6.79
C ILE A 156 -17.46 -15.45 -7.59
N TYR A 157 -17.18 -16.55 -6.92
CA TYR A 157 -17.31 -17.91 -7.44
C TYR A 157 -18.51 -18.58 -6.80
N ASP A 158 -19.55 -18.86 -7.59
CA ASP A 158 -20.75 -19.53 -7.11
C ASP A 158 -20.52 -21.05 -7.06
N HIS A 159 -20.73 -21.65 -5.88
CA HIS A 159 -20.42 -23.07 -5.65
C HIS A 159 -21.38 -24.02 -6.35
N PHE A 160 -22.62 -23.58 -6.61
CA PHE A 160 -23.66 -24.44 -7.16
C PHE A 160 -23.56 -24.54 -8.69
N SER A 161 -23.47 -23.39 -9.36
CA SER A 161 -23.37 -23.29 -10.81
C SER A 161 -21.93 -23.46 -11.31
N GLY A 162 -20.93 -23.27 -10.45
CA GLY A 162 -19.51 -23.24 -10.83
C GLY A 162 -19.12 -21.99 -11.63
N THR A 163 -19.98 -20.97 -11.66
CA THR A 163 -19.75 -19.76 -12.47
C THR A 163 -18.88 -18.74 -11.72
N GLU A 164 -18.05 -18.01 -12.48
CA GLU A 164 -17.29 -16.85 -12.01
C GLU A 164 -18.01 -15.55 -12.42
N LYS A 165 -18.11 -14.60 -11.49
CA LYS A 165 -18.55 -13.23 -11.76
C LYS A 165 -17.54 -12.23 -11.22
N VAL A 166 -16.98 -11.40 -12.10
CA VAL A 166 -16.20 -10.22 -11.71
C VAL A 166 -17.17 -9.10 -11.36
N VAL A 167 -17.16 -8.66 -10.09
CA VAL A 167 -18.07 -7.62 -9.58
C VAL A 167 -17.39 -6.26 -9.44
N PHE A 168 -16.06 -6.23 -9.46
CA PHE A 168 -15.27 -5.00 -9.44
C PHE A 168 -13.98 -5.19 -10.24
N THR A 169 -13.59 -4.17 -10.99
CA THR A 169 -12.25 -4.09 -11.57
C THR A 169 -11.79 -2.64 -11.69
N GLN A 170 -10.52 -2.42 -11.39
CA GLN A 170 -9.83 -1.15 -11.61
C GLN A 170 -8.45 -1.44 -12.20
N LYS A 171 -8.09 -0.75 -13.27
CA LYS A 171 -6.75 -0.83 -13.87
C LYS A 171 -5.82 0.17 -13.19
N LEU A 172 -4.51 -0.09 -13.24
CA LEU A 172 -3.50 0.90 -12.84
C LEU A 172 -3.79 2.26 -13.49
N SER A 173 -3.86 3.31 -12.66
CA SER A 173 -4.03 4.69 -13.08
C SER A 173 -2.91 5.54 -12.50
N ILE A 174 -2.28 6.37 -13.32
CA ILE A 174 -1.22 7.31 -12.91
C ILE A 174 -1.82 8.52 -12.12
N GLY A 175 -3.15 8.65 -12.07
CA GLY A 175 -3.84 9.77 -11.43
C GLY A 175 -4.80 9.39 -10.30
N SER A 176 -5.01 8.10 -10.02
CA SER A 176 -5.73 7.72 -8.80
C SER A 176 -4.81 7.99 -7.61
N SER A 177 -5.31 8.77 -6.65
CA SER A 177 -4.66 9.02 -5.35
C SER A 177 -3.97 7.76 -4.82
N GLY A 178 -2.80 7.93 -4.21
CA GLY A 178 -1.87 6.87 -3.79
C GLY A 178 -2.47 5.75 -2.92
N HIS A 179 -3.73 5.87 -2.51
CA HIS A 179 -4.49 4.91 -1.73
C HIS A 179 -5.73 4.33 -2.44
N GLY A 180 -5.75 4.29 -3.78
CA GLY A 180 -6.83 3.65 -4.57
C GLY A 180 -8.19 4.35 -4.48
N GLY A 181 -8.22 5.59 -3.96
CA GLY A 181 -9.45 6.37 -3.73
C GLY A 181 -10.11 6.14 -2.37
N GLY A 182 -9.59 5.23 -1.54
CA GLY A 182 -10.15 4.93 -0.21
C GLY A 182 -10.19 6.14 0.72
N ASP A 183 -9.15 6.98 0.71
CA ASP A 183 -9.06 8.16 1.57
C ASP A 183 -10.21 9.15 1.30
N PHE A 184 -10.53 9.41 0.02
CA PHE A 184 -11.63 10.30 -0.34
C PHE A 184 -12.96 9.71 0.10
N ALA A 185 -13.18 8.40 -0.11
CA ALA A 185 -14.40 7.73 0.33
C ALA A 185 -14.57 7.76 1.87
N LEU A 186 -13.47 7.68 2.63
CA LEU A 186 -13.49 7.83 4.09
C LEU A 186 -13.87 9.26 4.52
N VAL A 187 -13.32 10.28 3.85
CA VAL A 187 -13.68 11.69 4.11
C VAL A 187 -15.13 11.96 3.74
N ASP A 188 -15.60 11.47 2.59
CA ASP A 188 -16.99 11.60 2.15
C ASP A 188 -17.93 10.96 3.18
N ALA A 189 -17.66 9.72 3.61
CA ALA A 189 -18.45 9.03 4.63
C ALA A 189 -18.48 9.78 5.98
N PHE A 190 -17.36 10.40 6.37
CA PHE A 190 -17.29 11.23 7.56
C PHE A 190 -18.17 12.49 7.44
N LEU A 191 -18.05 13.22 6.33
CA LEU A 191 -18.85 14.42 6.07
C LEU A 191 -20.35 14.11 5.97
N GLU A 192 -20.71 13.00 5.32
CA GLU A 192 -22.10 12.52 5.25
C GLU A 192 -22.67 12.25 6.65
N THR A 193 -21.88 11.62 7.52
CA THR A 193 -22.24 11.35 8.93
C THR A 193 -22.53 12.63 9.71
N LEU A 194 -21.75 13.69 9.46
CA LEU A 194 -21.96 14.98 10.12
C LEU A 194 -23.19 15.72 9.60
N GLN A 195 -23.44 15.68 8.29
CA GLN A 195 -24.52 16.43 7.64
C GLN A 195 -25.88 15.74 7.79
N ASN A 196 -25.93 14.41 7.79
CA ASN A 196 -27.17 13.62 7.72
C ASN A 196 -27.29 12.61 8.87
N LYS A 197 -27.39 13.13 10.10
CA LYS A 197 -27.47 12.33 11.34
C LYS A 197 -28.55 11.23 11.35
N SER A 198 -29.61 11.38 10.57
CA SER A 198 -30.71 10.41 10.46
C SER A 198 -30.54 9.35 9.38
N LYS A 199 -29.57 9.50 8.46
CA LYS A 199 -29.36 8.58 7.32
C LYS A 199 -28.03 7.82 7.33
N SER A 200 -27.11 8.16 8.22
CA SER A 200 -25.76 7.59 8.22
C SER A 200 -25.31 7.30 9.65
N GLN A 201 -25.63 6.10 10.12
CA GLN A 201 -24.75 5.50 11.13
C GLN A 201 -23.47 5.09 10.38
N PRO A 202 -22.28 5.54 10.82
CA PRO A 202 -21.05 5.18 10.13
C PRO A 202 -20.87 3.66 10.19
N LEU A 203 -20.39 3.07 9.09
CA LEU A 203 -20.11 1.62 9.01
C LEU A 203 -19.12 1.16 10.09
N THR A 204 -18.26 2.06 10.55
CA THR A 204 -17.28 1.83 11.61
C THR A 204 -17.36 2.98 12.60
N ASN A 205 -17.65 2.68 13.87
CA ASN A 205 -17.67 3.67 14.94
C ASN A 205 -16.41 3.57 15.83
N ALA A 206 -16.34 4.42 16.85
CA ALA A 206 -15.21 4.45 17.78
C ALA A 206 -14.97 3.12 18.50
N ASN A 207 -16.03 2.39 18.88
CA ASN A 207 -15.90 1.08 19.52
C ASN A 207 -15.29 0.06 18.57
N ASN A 208 -15.67 0.06 17.29
CA ASN A 208 -15.03 -0.80 16.29
C ASN A 208 -13.56 -0.47 16.10
N ALA A 209 -13.19 0.82 16.12
CA ALA A 209 -11.80 1.25 16.04
C ALA A 209 -11.00 0.81 17.27
N ILE A 210 -11.54 0.95 18.48
CA ILE A 210 -10.90 0.49 19.72
C ILE A 210 -10.71 -1.03 19.66
N GLU A 211 -11.74 -1.77 19.29
CA GLU A 211 -11.68 -3.23 19.21
C GLU A 211 -10.60 -3.69 18.21
N SER A 212 -10.49 -3.07 17.04
CA SER A 212 -9.46 -3.45 16.06
C SER A 212 -8.03 -3.17 16.55
N HIS A 213 -7.83 -2.12 17.35
CA HIS A 213 -6.53 -1.85 17.98
C HIS A 213 -6.23 -2.86 19.09
N LEU A 214 -7.22 -3.21 19.91
CA LEU A 214 -7.08 -4.25 20.93
C LEU A 214 -6.72 -5.59 20.31
N MET A 215 -7.34 -5.96 19.19
CA MET A 215 -6.98 -7.16 18.42
C MET A 215 -5.51 -7.12 17.95
N ALA A 216 -5.00 -5.97 17.50
CA ALA A 216 -3.60 -5.82 17.11
C ALA A 216 -2.64 -5.96 18.31
N PHE A 217 -2.99 -5.39 19.47
CA PHE A 217 -2.21 -5.55 20.70
C PHE A 217 -2.23 -6.99 21.21
N ALA A 218 -3.39 -7.65 21.20
CA ALA A 218 -3.54 -9.05 21.53
C ALA A 218 -2.69 -9.93 20.60
N ALA A 219 -2.70 -9.68 19.29
CA ALA A 219 -1.86 -10.41 18.34
C ALA A 219 -0.36 -10.24 18.64
N ASN A 220 0.09 -9.04 19.04
CA ASN A 220 1.48 -8.82 19.43
C ASN A 220 1.83 -9.46 20.78
N GLU A 221 0.92 -9.41 21.77
CA GLU A 221 1.11 -10.11 23.05
C GLU A 221 1.18 -11.63 22.84
N SER A 222 0.27 -12.18 22.04
CA SER A 222 0.25 -13.59 21.64
C SER A 222 1.60 -14.03 21.08
N ARG A 223 2.15 -13.23 20.15
CA ARG A 223 3.47 -13.46 19.55
C ARG A 223 4.60 -13.46 20.57
N LEU A 224 4.62 -12.47 21.48
CA LEU A 224 5.70 -12.32 22.46
C LEU A 224 5.66 -13.39 23.56
N LYS A 225 4.47 -13.81 23.97
CA LYS A 225 4.26 -14.78 25.05
C LYS A 225 4.02 -16.21 24.55
N ALA A 226 3.97 -16.41 23.23
CA ALA A 226 3.65 -17.69 22.58
C ALA A 226 2.38 -18.35 23.13
N LYS A 227 1.30 -17.58 23.28
CA LYS A 227 0.02 -18.07 23.83
C LYS A 227 -1.19 -17.56 23.05
N VAL A 228 -2.31 -18.26 23.19
CA VAL A 228 -3.61 -17.76 22.75
C VAL A 228 -4.06 -16.63 23.69
N ILE A 229 -4.72 -15.61 23.14
CA ILE A 229 -5.27 -14.49 23.90
C ILE A 229 -6.79 -14.56 23.83
N GLU A 230 -7.41 -14.72 24.99
CA GLU A 230 -8.86 -14.59 25.12
C GLU A 230 -9.22 -13.10 25.18
N MET A 231 -9.91 -12.62 24.14
CA MET A 231 -10.23 -11.18 24.03
C MET A 231 -11.09 -10.68 25.20
N ASN A 232 -11.96 -11.52 25.75
CA ASN A 232 -12.79 -11.15 26.91
C ASN A 232 -11.97 -10.90 28.19
N GLU A 233 -10.79 -11.52 28.33
CA GLU A 233 -9.87 -11.30 29.45
C GLU A 233 -8.87 -10.18 29.18
N PHE A 234 -8.63 -9.85 27.91
CA PHE A 234 -7.64 -8.86 27.48
C PHE A 234 -8.18 -7.41 27.51
N ARG A 235 -9.50 -7.23 27.44
CA ARG A 235 -10.18 -5.92 27.45
C ARG A 235 -10.13 -5.22 28.81
#